data_AF-A0A2M6ZT96-F1
#
_entry.id   AF-A0A2M6ZT96-F1
#
_cell.length_a   1.000
_cell.length_b   1.000
_cell.length_c   1.000
_cell.angle_alpha   90.00
_cell.angle_beta   90.00
_cell.angle_gamma   90.00
#
_symmetry.space_group_name_H-M   'P 1'
#
loop_
_entity.id
_entity.type
_entity.pdbx_description
1 polymer ?
#
loop_
_entity_poly.entity_id
_entity_poly.type
_entity_poly.pdbx_seq_one_letter_code
_entity_poly.pdbx_strand_id
1 'polypeptide(L)'
;MYDVRLTHNEVYNMCGIVGIINHPEAANLAYLCLYALQHRGQESAGIVSSDGGKFYQHKAMGLVDEIFSENNLSKLNGSNAIGHVRYSTSGSSVLGNAQPFVANTLAGSIAIAHNGNLTNAMQRRLEMEQRGSIFQTTMDSEVIMHEVVSEKAELIEDKISHALKRVEGAYSLVFLVNDEMIAARDPKGFRPLVIGQLDKAYVVASETCALDLIGAKFVREVEPGEMVIFDKKGMKSFSHFTEEKKAYCIFEYIYFARPDSSIYGRDVYPIRKGFGMQLAREHPVKADVVIPVPDSGTPAAIGYSEEAEIPFELGLIRNHYV
;
A
#
# COMPACT_ATOMS: atom_id res chain seq x y z
N MET A 1 32.27 25.19 -5.87
CA MET A 1 31.40 24.87 -7.01
C MET A 1 30.89 23.46 -6.78
N TYR A 2 29.73 23.34 -6.11
CA TYR A 2 29.15 22.03 -5.81
C TYR A 2 28.37 21.58 -7.04
N ASP A 3 28.88 20.54 -7.71
CA ASP A 3 28.23 19.85 -8.82
C ASP A 3 27.01 19.09 -8.27
N VAL A 4 25.85 19.75 -8.23
CA VAL A 4 24.57 19.11 -7.94
C VAL A 4 24.14 18.39 -9.22
N ARG A 5 24.71 17.21 -9.46
CA ARG A 5 24.13 16.26 -10.42
C ARG A 5 22.84 15.74 -9.82
N LEU A 6 21.73 16.36 -10.21
CA LEU A 6 20.38 15.83 -10.06
C LEU A 6 20.31 14.49 -10.81
N THR A 7 20.65 13.41 -10.14
CA THR A 7 20.26 12.06 -10.58
C THR A 7 18.77 11.95 -10.33
N HIS A 8 17.96 12.23 -11.36
CA HIS A 8 16.54 11.87 -11.38
C HIS A 8 16.44 10.34 -11.51
N ASN A 9 16.75 9.62 -10.43
CA ASN A 9 16.19 8.30 -10.22
C ASN A 9 14.78 8.53 -9.70
N GLU A 10 13.82 8.64 -10.61
CA GLU A 10 12.41 8.72 -10.22
C GLU A 10 12.05 7.45 -9.45
N VAL A 11 11.77 7.65 -8.16
CA VAL A 11 11.48 6.60 -7.20
C VAL A 11 10.00 6.26 -7.29
N TYR A 12 9.71 5.05 -7.74
CA TYR A 12 8.34 4.52 -7.75
C TYR A 12 8.22 3.45 -6.66
N ASN A 13 7.78 3.83 -5.47
CA ASN A 13 7.48 2.87 -4.42
C ASN A 13 6.02 2.41 -4.57
N MET A 14 5.83 1.09 -4.74
CA MET A 14 4.58 0.48 -5.22
C MET A 14 4.05 -0.60 -4.27
N CYS A 15 4.33 -0.44 -2.97
CA CYS A 15 4.06 -1.43 -1.93
C CYS A 15 2.57 -1.77 -1.75
N GLY A 16 2.31 -2.91 -1.12
CA GLY A 16 0.99 -3.30 -0.64
C GLY A 16 0.92 -3.16 0.87
N ILE A 17 -0.17 -2.59 1.40
CA ILE A 17 -0.43 -2.52 2.85
C ILE A 17 -1.77 -3.15 3.18
N VAL A 18 -1.85 -3.70 4.40
CA VAL A 18 -3.08 -4.22 4.99
C VAL A 18 -3.20 -3.82 6.45
N GLY A 19 -4.42 -3.63 6.92
CA GLY A 19 -4.78 -3.55 8.32
C GLY A 19 -6.00 -4.40 8.63
N ILE A 20 -5.99 -5.09 9.77
CA ILE A 20 -7.07 -5.91 10.32
C ILE A 20 -7.29 -5.48 11.77
N ILE A 21 -8.53 -5.25 12.18
CA ILE A 21 -8.86 -4.92 13.57
C ILE A 21 -10.09 -5.68 14.05
N ASN A 22 -10.08 -6.08 15.33
CA ASN A 22 -11.15 -6.82 16.00
C ASN A 22 -11.42 -8.23 15.42
N HIS A 23 -10.38 -8.94 14.97
CA HIS A 23 -10.48 -10.33 14.53
C HIS A 23 -9.50 -11.22 15.29
N PRO A 24 -9.92 -12.35 15.91
CA PRO A 24 -9.02 -13.22 16.69
C PRO A 24 -7.86 -13.80 15.88
N GLU A 25 -8.02 -13.91 14.56
CA GLU A 25 -6.98 -14.37 13.62
C GLU A 25 -6.40 -13.23 12.77
N ALA A 26 -6.26 -12.03 13.33
CA ALA A 26 -5.84 -10.84 12.56
C ALA A 26 -4.51 -11.03 11.82
N ALA A 27 -3.53 -11.73 12.41
CA ALA A 27 -2.26 -12.02 11.75
C ALA A 27 -2.42 -12.98 10.55
N ASN A 28 -3.26 -14.02 10.67
CA ASN A 28 -3.53 -14.96 9.57
C ASN A 28 -4.24 -14.25 8.42
N LEU A 29 -5.23 -13.41 8.73
CA LEU A 29 -5.93 -12.61 7.71
C LEU A 29 -5.00 -11.61 7.04
N ALA A 30 -4.14 -10.93 7.80
CA ALA A 30 -3.13 -10.04 7.24
C ALA A 30 -2.19 -10.79 6.30
N TYR A 31 -1.73 -11.99 6.67
CA TYR A 31 -0.92 -12.85 5.81
C TYR A 31 -1.62 -13.17 4.47
N LEU A 32 -2.88 -13.61 4.51
CA LEU A 32 -3.65 -13.91 3.30
C LEU A 32 -3.80 -12.66 2.42
N CYS A 33 -4.16 -11.52 3.00
CA CYS A 33 -4.24 -10.25 2.26
C CYS A 33 -2.90 -9.86 1.63
N LEU A 34 -1.78 -10.01 2.35
CA LEU A 34 -0.45 -9.73 1.79
C LEU A 34 -0.09 -10.69 0.65
N TYR A 35 -0.50 -11.96 0.75
CA TYR A 35 -0.33 -12.93 -0.33
C TYR A 35 -1.11 -12.52 -1.58
N ALA A 36 -2.36 -12.07 -1.43
CA ALA A 36 -3.13 -11.48 -2.53
C ALA A 36 -2.48 -10.23 -3.14
N LEU A 37 -1.73 -9.47 -2.34
CA LEU A 37 -1.02 -8.26 -2.75
C LEU A 37 0.45 -8.49 -3.14
N GLN A 38 0.91 -9.74 -3.22
CA GLN A 38 2.33 -10.08 -3.47
C GLN A 38 2.90 -9.43 -4.75
N HIS A 39 2.06 -9.18 -5.76
CA HIS A 39 2.44 -8.49 -7.00
C HIS A 39 2.89 -7.04 -6.77
N ARG A 40 2.52 -6.43 -5.65
CA ARG A 40 2.95 -5.08 -5.24
C ARG A 40 4.35 -5.03 -4.63
N GLY A 41 5.00 -6.16 -4.38
CA GLY A 41 6.33 -6.15 -3.80
C GLY A 41 6.81 -7.53 -3.41
N GLN A 42 8.01 -7.90 -3.84
CA GLN A 42 8.59 -9.24 -3.68
C GLN A 42 9.90 -9.24 -2.88
N GLU A 43 10.31 -8.09 -2.34
CA GLU A 43 11.61 -7.99 -1.70
C GLU A 43 11.59 -8.30 -0.22
N SER A 44 10.52 -7.90 0.46
CA SER A 44 10.36 -8.15 1.89
C SER A 44 8.88 -8.06 2.25
N ALA A 45 8.51 -8.79 3.28
CA ALA A 45 7.19 -8.68 3.89
C ALA A 45 7.31 -8.63 5.41
N GLY A 46 6.31 -8.05 6.05
CA GLY A 46 6.23 -7.97 7.50
C GLY A 46 4.81 -7.85 7.99
N ILE A 47 4.58 -8.36 9.19
CA ILE A 47 3.33 -8.22 9.94
C ILE A 47 3.69 -7.77 11.36
N VAL A 48 2.92 -6.83 11.87
CA VAL A 48 2.87 -6.47 13.29
C VAL A 48 1.46 -6.73 13.78
N SER A 49 1.31 -7.58 14.80
CA SER A 49 0.03 -7.83 15.49
C SER A 49 0.02 -7.26 16.90
N SER A 50 -1.16 -7.03 17.46
CA SER A 50 -1.36 -6.50 18.81
C SER A 50 -2.52 -7.20 19.52
N ASP A 51 -2.29 -7.55 20.79
CA ASP A 51 -3.31 -8.02 21.73
C ASP A 51 -3.98 -6.88 22.54
N GLY A 52 -3.72 -5.64 22.14
CA GLY A 52 -4.20 -4.42 22.80
C GLY A 52 -3.26 -3.83 23.84
N GLY A 53 -2.17 -4.53 24.17
CA GLY A 53 -1.10 -4.01 25.02
C GLY A 53 0.29 -4.21 24.42
N LYS A 54 0.56 -5.37 23.84
CA LYS A 54 1.88 -5.76 23.33
C LYS A 54 1.85 -5.95 21.83
N PHE A 55 2.89 -5.44 21.15
CA PHE A 55 3.12 -5.73 19.75
C PHE A 55 4.00 -6.97 19.57
N TYR A 56 3.62 -7.77 18.58
CA TYR A 56 4.38 -8.91 18.08
C TYR A 56 4.72 -8.63 16.63
N GLN A 57 6.00 -8.78 16.27
CA GLN A 57 6.47 -8.44 14.93
C GLN A 57 7.26 -9.59 14.34
N HIS A 58 7.00 -9.85 13.06
CA HIS A 58 7.84 -10.69 12.22
C HIS A 58 7.98 -10.03 10.84
N LYS A 59 9.22 -9.83 10.40
CA LYS A 59 9.54 -9.27 9.10
C LYS A 59 10.82 -9.91 8.56
N ALA A 60 10.88 -10.14 7.26
CA ALA A 60 12.04 -10.72 6.60
C ALA A 60 12.09 -10.31 5.12
N MET A 61 13.24 -10.58 4.49
CA MET A 61 13.40 -10.45 3.04
C MET A 61 12.79 -11.69 2.35
N GLY A 62 12.28 -11.52 1.13
CA GLY A 62 11.66 -12.58 0.34
C GLY A 62 10.15 -12.44 0.17
N LEU A 63 9.53 -13.52 -0.30
CA LEU A 63 8.10 -13.60 -0.56
C LEU A 63 7.29 -13.89 0.70
N VAL A 64 6.00 -13.54 0.69
CA VAL A 64 5.08 -13.68 1.84
C VAL A 64 4.98 -15.14 2.30
N ASP A 65 4.85 -16.08 1.37
CA ASP A 65 4.75 -17.52 1.65
C ASP A 65 6.07 -18.13 2.19
N GLU A 66 7.21 -17.59 1.78
CA GLU A 66 8.52 -17.96 2.31
C GLU A 66 8.75 -17.43 3.74
N ILE A 67 8.26 -16.21 4.02
CA ILE A 67 8.52 -15.50 5.27
C ILE A 67 7.64 -16.02 6.42
N PHE A 68 6.36 -16.30 6.13
CA PHE A 68 5.34 -16.58 7.13
C PHE A 68 4.95 -18.06 7.16
N SER A 69 5.80 -18.87 7.78
CA SER A 69 5.43 -20.23 8.17
C SER A 69 4.43 -20.24 9.34
N GLU A 70 3.72 -21.35 9.52
CA GLU A 70 2.81 -21.59 10.65
C GLU A 70 3.48 -21.28 12.01
N ASN A 71 4.75 -21.66 12.18
CA ASN A 71 5.51 -21.38 13.39
C ASN A 71 5.74 -19.89 13.63
N ASN A 72 5.98 -19.08 12.60
CA ASN A 72 6.18 -17.65 12.77
C ASN A 72 4.85 -16.91 12.91
N LEU A 73 3.81 -17.32 12.17
CA LEU A 73 2.46 -16.77 12.29
C LEU A 73 1.86 -17.01 13.68
N SER A 74 2.05 -18.20 14.26
CA SER A 74 1.56 -18.53 15.61
C SER A 74 2.15 -17.66 16.74
N LYS A 75 3.24 -16.93 16.47
CA LYS A 75 3.85 -15.98 17.42
C LYS A 75 3.26 -14.58 17.31
N LEU A 76 2.53 -14.29 16.25
CA LEU A 76 1.87 -13.00 15.99
C LEU A 76 0.48 -12.99 16.63
N ASN A 77 0.47 -12.92 17.96
CA ASN A 77 -0.76 -12.97 18.74
C ASN A 77 -1.55 -11.65 18.66
N GLY A 78 -2.84 -11.75 18.95
CA GLY A 78 -3.71 -10.60 19.16
C GLY A 78 -4.81 -10.45 18.11
N SER A 79 -5.71 -9.50 18.36
CA SER A 79 -6.92 -9.31 17.55
C SER A 79 -6.78 -8.25 16.46
N ASN A 80 -5.62 -7.59 16.39
CA ASN A 80 -5.35 -6.49 15.48
C ASN A 80 -4.01 -6.76 14.78
N ALA A 81 -3.89 -6.42 13.50
CA ALA A 81 -2.64 -6.58 12.76
C ALA A 81 -2.54 -5.56 11.64
N ILE A 82 -1.32 -5.13 11.33
CA ILE A 82 -0.99 -4.42 10.11
C ILE A 82 0.12 -5.16 9.38
N GLY A 83 0.12 -5.09 8.06
CA GLY A 83 1.04 -5.81 7.21
C GLY A 83 1.51 -4.98 6.03
N HIS A 84 2.66 -5.36 5.47
CA HIS A 84 3.25 -4.69 4.33
C HIS A 84 4.03 -5.66 3.43
N VAL A 85 3.90 -5.52 2.11
CA VAL A 85 4.81 -6.09 1.09
C VAL A 85 5.57 -4.98 0.38
N ARG A 86 6.90 -5.16 0.24
CA ARG A 86 7.80 -4.11 -0.25
C ARG A 86 8.28 -4.34 -1.68
N TYR A 87 8.24 -3.28 -2.46
CA TYR A 87 8.96 -3.13 -3.73
C TYR A 87 10.03 -2.06 -3.56
N SER A 88 11.30 -2.32 -3.89
CA SER A 88 12.36 -1.32 -3.82
C SER A 88 12.74 -0.84 -5.21
N THR A 89 12.31 0.37 -5.54
CA THR A 89 13.00 1.18 -6.55
C THR A 89 14.07 2.07 -5.91
N SER A 90 14.01 2.28 -4.59
CA SER A 90 14.94 3.13 -3.82
C SER A 90 15.07 2.70 -2.35
N GLY A 91 16.16 3.13 -1.73
CA GLY A 91 16.61 2.61 -0.44
C GLY A 91 17.35 1.28 -0.61
N SER A 92 18.26 0.98 0.31
CA SER A 92 18.97 -0.30 0.27
C SER A 92 17.98 -1.45 0.49
N SER A 93 18.12 -2.53 -0.28
CA SER A 93 17.35 -3.77 -0.07
C SER A 93 17.93 -4.51 1.14
N VAL A 94 17.61 -3.97 2.32
CA VAL A 94 18.06 -4.45 3.63
C VAL A 94 16.87 -4.59 4.56
N LEU A 95 16.96 -5.53 5.49
CA LEU A 95 15.92 -5.81 6.47
C LEU A 95 15.50 -4.58 7.29
N GLY A 96 16.41 -3.63 7.52
CA GLY A 96 16.11 -2.37 8.20
C GLY A 96 14.98 -1.58 7.52
N ASN A 97 14.84 -1.70 6.20
CA ASN A 97 13.81 -1.06 5.39
C ASN A 97 12.55 -1.92 5.20
N ALA A 98 12.46 -3.10 5.83
CA ALA A 98 11.23 -3.88 5.85
C ALA A 98 10.22 -3.28 6.84
N GLN A 99 8.98 -3.16 6.39
CA GLN A 99 7.83 -2.61 7.11
C GLN A 99 6.89 -3.75 7.57
N PRO A 100 5.99 -3.53 8.54
CA PRO A 100 5.71 -2.28 9.26
C PRO A 100 6.88 -1.80 10.14
N PHE A 101 7.04 -0.48 10.26
CA PHE A 101 8.00 0.14 11.17
C PHE A 101 7.35 0.30 12.56
N VAL A 102 8.06 -0.04 13.62
CA VAL A 102 7.56 0.05 15.01
C VAL A 102 8.45 0.98 15.80
N ALA A 103 7.85 1.94 16.49
CA ALA A 103 8.54 2.82 17.43
C ALA A 103 7.90 2.72 18.81
N ASN A 104 8.74 2.69 19.85
CA ASN A 104 8.30 2.78 21.24
C ASN A 104 8.35 4.23 21.68
N THR A 105 7.21 4.77 22.10
CA THR A 105 7.07 6.17 22.53
C THR A 105 6.65 6.24 23.99
N LEU A 106 6.68 7.44 24.57
CA LEU A 106 6.14 7.67 25.92
C LEU A 106 4.64 7.34 26.02
N ALA A 107 3.90 7.44 24.92
CA ALA A 107 2.47 7.15 24.87
C ALA A 107 2.14 5.69 24.53
N GLY A 108 3.15 4.83 24.40
CA GLY A 108 3.01 3.44 23.94
C GLY A 108 3.68 3.18 22.60
N SER A 109 3.56 1.95 22.11
CA SER A 109 4.11 1.54 20.82
C SER A 109 3.20 1.98 19.68
N ILE A 110 3.82 2.46 18.60
CA ILE A 110 3.13 2.86 17.36
C ILE A 110 3.76 2.04 16.23
N ALA A 111 2.93 1.40 15.42
CA ALA A 111 3.36 0.73 14.20
C ALA A 111 2.78 1.45 12.99
N ILE A 112 3.54 1.49 11.88
CA ILE A 112 3.14 2.14 10.64
C ILE A 112 3.50 1.28 9.43
N ALA A 113 2.56 1.14 8.50
CA ALA A 113 2.78 0.61 7.16
C ALA A 113 2.43 1.70 6.13
N HIS A 114 3.31 1.91 5.15
CA HIS A 114 3.21 2.99 4.17
C HIS A 114 3.37 2.48 2.74
N ASN A 115 2.41 2.83 1.90
CA ASN A 115 2.51 2.75 0.44
C ASN A 115 2.51 4.17 -0.14
N GLY A 116 3.62 4.59 -0.72
CA GLY A 116 3.78 5.94 -1.23
C GLY A 116 5.24 6.39 -1.22
N ASN A 117 5.43 7.67 -1.53
CA ASN A 117 6.73 8.32 -1.52
C ASN A 117 6.56 9.79 -1.13
N LEU A 118 7.35 10.23 -0.15
CA LEU A 118 7.39 11.62 0.29
C LEU A 118 8.44 12.40 -0.51
N THR A 119 7.99 13.46 -1.19
CA THR A 119 8.87 14.31 -2.02
C THR A 119 9.78 15.19 -1.18
N ASN A 120 9.37 15.53 0.05
CA ASN A 120 10.17 16.34 0.97
C ASN A 120 10.85 15.52 2.09
N ALA A 121 10.89 14.18 2.00
CA ALA A 121 11.41 13.29 3.04
C ALA A 121 12.82 13.67 3.52
N MET A 122 13.73 13.90 2.58
CA MET A 122 15.13 14.25 2.88
C MET A 122 15.23 15.58 3.65
N GLN A 123 14.44 16.56 3.25
CA GLN A 123 14.39 17.86 3.92
C GLN A 123 13.88 17.68 5.36
N ARG A 124 12.74 17.00 5.53
CA ARG A 124 12.15 16.74 6.86
C ARG A 124 13.14 16.00 7.76
N ARG A 125 13.80 14.96 7.23
CA ARG A 125 14.84 14.21 7.94
C ARG A 125 15.97 15.12 8.42
N LEU A 126 16.54 15.93 7.54
CA LEU A 126 17.65 16.82 7.87
C LEU A 126 17.27 17.82 8.97
N GLU A 127 16.07 18.42 8.89
CA GLU A 127 15.54 19.32 9.92
C GLU A 127 15.44 18.63 11.29
N MET A 128 15.06 17.35 11.31
CA MET A 128 14.93 16.57 12.55
C MET A 128 16.29 16.11 13.09
N GLU A 129 17.22 15.70 12.24
CA GLU A 129 18.60 15.36 12.62
C GLU A 129 19.33 16.57 13.23
N GLN A 130 19.14 17.77 12.68
CA GLN A 130 19.67 19.02 13.25
C GLN A 130 19.12 19.34 14.65
N ARG A 131 17.94 18.82 14.99
CA ARG A 131 17.33 18.93 16.33
C ARG A 131 17.71 17.75 17.24
N GLY A 132 18.58 16.85 16.79
CA GLY A 132 19.08 15.71 17.56
C GLY A 132 18.30 14.41 17.38
N SER A 133 17.42 14.31 16.38
CA SER A 133 16.75 13.03 16.05
C SER A 133 17.75 12.05 15.43
N ILE A 134 17.61 10.77 15.76
CA ILE A 134 18.40 9.68 15.19
C ILE A 134 17.47 8.82 14.34
N PHE A 135 17.89 8.55 13.10
CA PHE A 135 17.18 7.67 12.17
C PHE A 135 17.95 6.36 12.01
N GLN A 136 17.22 5.25 12.03
CA GLN A 136 17.76 3.89 11.91
C GLN A 136 17.63 3.33 10.49
N THR A 137 16.77 3.92 9.68
CA THR A 137 16.39 3.43 8.35
C THR A 137 16.47 4.57 7.33
N THR A 138 16.19 4.27 6.07
CA THR A 138 16.04 5.28 5.01
C THR A 138 14.60 5.44 4.55
N MET A 139 13.63 4.97 5.35
CA MET A 139 12.22 4.93 4.97
C MET A 139 11.50 6.23 5.29
N ASP A 140 10.62 6.64 4.37
CA ASP A 140 9.63 7.70 4.62
C ASP A 140 8.75 7.40 5.84
N SER A 141 8.46 6.13 6.11
CA SER A 141 7.65 5.72 7.27
C SER A 141 8.30 6.13 8.60
N GLU A 142 9.63 6.13 8.67
CA GLU A 142 10.36 6.62 9.85
C GLU A 142 10.29 8.15 9.94
N VAL A 143 10.38 8.86 8.81
CA VAL A 143 10.16 10.32 8.75
C VAL A 143 8.77 10.68 9.27
N ILE A 144 7.72 10.00 8.80
CA ILE A 144 6.34 10.19 9.26
C ILE A 144 6.25 9.90 10.76
N MET A 145 6.85 8.80 11.24
CA MET A 145 6.85 8.46 12.66
C MET A 145 7.49 9.58 13.50
N HIS A 146 8.64 10.10 13.08
CA HIS A 146 9.30 11.19 13.79
C HIS A 146 8.46 12.47 13.84
N GLU A 147 7.77 12.82 12.75
CA GLU A 147 6.84 13.96 12.76
C GLU A 147 5.71 13.72 13.76
N VAL A 148 5.07 12.53 13.75
CA VAL A 148 3.97 12.17 14.67
C VAL A 148 4.40 12.25 16.13
N VAL A 149 5.55 11.69 16.49
CA VAL A 149 6.02 11.68 17.89
C VAL A 149 6.51 13.05 18.36
N SER A 150 6.86 13.94 17.44
CA SER A 150 7.26 15.32 17.75
C SER A 150 6.07 16.25 18.05
N GLU A 151 4.85 15.84 17.69
CA GLU A 151 3.64 16.63 17.90
C GLU A 151 3.20 16.64 19.38
N LYS A 152 2.79 17.83 19.83
CA LYS A 152 2.41 18.10 21.23
C LYS A 152 0.92 17.91 21.52
N ALA A 153 0.12 17.53 20.53
CA ALA A 153 -1.30 17.28 20.72
C ALA A 153 -1.52 16.13 21.73
N GLU A 154 -2.66 16.11 22.41
CA GLU A 154 -2.98 15.04 23.37
C GLU A 154 -3.47 13.77 22.63
N LEU A 155 -4.35 13.98 21.66
CA LEU A 155 -4.98 12.93 20.86
C LEU A 155 -4.06 12.46 19.73
N ILE A 156 -4.02 11.14 19.50
CA ILE A 156 -3.15 10.56 18.47
C ILE A 156 -3.60 10.98 17.07
N GLU A 157 -4.91 11.09 16.85
CA GLU A 157 -5.49 11.56 15.60
C GLU A 157 -5.04 12.98 15.25
N ASP A 158 -4.94 13.87 16.23
CA ASP A 158 -4.44 15.23 16.03
C ASP A 158 -2.94 15.23 15.73
N LYS A 159 -2.15 14.38 16.42
CA LYS A 159 -0.72 14.22 16.13
C LYS A 159 -0.49 13.75 14.70
N ILE A 160 -1.23 12.73 14.25
CA ILE A 160 -1.13 12.21 12.89
C ILE A 160 -1.57 13.27 11.90
N SER A 161 -2.72 13.90 12.11
CA SER A 161 -3.23 14.98 11.27
C SER A 161 -2.22 16.13 11.11
N HIS A 162 -1.61 16.59 12.20
CA HIS A 162 -0.60 17.67 12.16
C HIS A 162 0.69 17.23 11.48
N ALA A 163 1.18 16.03 11.76
CA ALA A 163 2.36 15.47 11.11
C ALA A 163 2.16 15.36 9.59
N LEU A 164 0.99 14.87 9.17
CA LEU A 164 0.66 14.69 7.76
C LEU A 164 0.49 16.01 6.99
N LYS A 165 0.28 17.15 7.68
CA LYS A 165 0.31 18.49 7.07
C LYS A 165 1.71 18.99 6.76
N ARG A 166 2.76 18.36 7.30
CA ARG A 166 4.16 18.75 7.09
C ARG A 166 4.88 17.93 6.02
N VAL A 167 4.31 16.79 5.65
CA VAL A 167 4.86 15.92 4.62
C VAL A 167 4.21 16.22 3.28
N GLU A 168 5.00 16.13 2.22
CA GLU A 168 4.55 16.32 0.85
C GLU A 168 4.81 15.04 0.06
N GLY A 169 3.90 14.71 -0.85
CA GLY A 169 4.02 13.54 -1.72
C GLY A 169 2.77 12.68 -1.69
N ALA A 170 2.96 11.39 -2.01
CA ALA A 170 1.89 10.40 -2.05
C ALA A 170 2.00 9.50 -0.83
N TYR A 171 0.87 9.18 -0.19
CA TYR A 171 0.83 8.21 0.88
C TYR A 171 -0.56 7.57 1.02
N SER A 172 -0.54 6.26 1.23
CA SER A 172 -1.59 5.50 1.90
C SER A 172 -0.94 4.85 3.11
N LEU A 173 -1.56 5.03 4.27
CA LEU A 173 -0.98 4.68 5.55
C LEU A 173 -1.96 3.83 6.33
N VAL A 174 -1.42 2.85 7.06
CA VAL A 174 -2.12 2.19 8.15
C VAL A 174 -1.24 2.23 9.38
N PHE A 175 -1.77 2.77 10.47
CA PHE A 175 -1.17 2.78 11.79
C PHE A 175 -1.87 1.77 12.69
N LEU A 176 -1.10 1.22 13.62
CA LEU A 176 -1.62 0.52 14.79
C LEU A 176 -1.11 1.24 16.04
N VAL A 177 -2.03 1.73 16.87
CA VAL A 177 -1.71 2.47 18.09
C VAL A 177 -2.61 1.96 19.20
N ASN A 178 -2.02 1.37 20.24
CA ASN A 178 -2.77 0.73 21.32
C ASN A 178 -3.78 -0.31 20.77
N ASP A 179 -5.07 -0.04 20.98
CA ASP A 179 -6.24 -0.84 20.57
C ASP A 179 -6.92 -0.29 19.29
N GLU A 180 -6.31 0.69 18.63
CA GLU A 180 -6.88 1.39 17.48
C GLU A 180 -6.04 1.18 16.22
N MET A 181 -6.74 1.10 15.08
CA MET A 181 -6.15 1.10 13.75
C MET A 181 -6.55 2.39 13.06
N ILE A 182 -5.60 3.09 12.44
CA ILE A 182 -5.87 4.36 11.77
C ILE A 182 -5.41 4.24 10.32
N ALA A 183 -6.31 4.45 9.38
CA ALA A 183 -6.01 4.54 7.95
C ALA A 183 -5.98 6.00 7.51
N ALA A 184 -5.01 6.40 6.70
CA ALA A 184 -4.94 7.76 6.15
C ALA A 184 -4.49 7.75 4.69
N ARG A 185 -5.03 8.66 3.90
CA ARG A 185 -4.72 8.79 2.48
C ARG A 185 -4.38 10.24 2.13
N ASP A 186 -3.39 10.44 1.27
CA ASP A 186 -2.94 11.78 0.90
C ASP A 186 -4.07 12.63 0.27
N PRO A 187 -4.02 13.98 0.37
CA PRO A 187 -5.09 14.86 -0.14
C PRO A 187 -5.40 14.72 -1.63
N LYS A 188 -4.45 14.23 -2.43
CA LYS A 188 -4.65 13.99 -3.86
C LYS A 188 -5.17 12.58 -4.16
N GLY A 189 -5.15 11.69 -3.17
CA GLY A 189 -5.56 10.30 -3.27
C GLY A 189 -4.64 9.46 -4.15
N PHE A 190 -3.35 9.81 -4.25
CA PHE A 190 -2.46 9.28 -5.28
C PHE A 190 -2.35 7.75 -5.24
N ARG A 191 -2.23 7.15 -4.04
CA ARG A 191 -2.22 5.68 -3.84
C ARG A 191 -3.61 5.15 -3.45
N PRO A 192 -4.00 3.95 -3.90
CA PRO A 192 -5.29 3.36 -3.56
C PRO A 192 -5.30 2.81 -2.12
N LEU A 193 -6.46 2.92 -1.47
CA LEU A 193 -6.70 2.38 -0.14
C LEU A 193 -8.21 2.11 0.02
N VAL A 194 -8.58 0.86 0.29
CA VAL A 194 -9.96 0.40 0.39
C VAL A 194 -10.28 -0.09 1.79
N ILE A 195 -11.55 0.00 2.17
CA ILE A 195 -12.10 -0.51 3.42
C ILE A 195 -13.06 -1.66 3.09
N GLY A 196 -12.85 -2.79 3.74
CA GLY A 196 -13.73 -3.95 3.77
C GLY A 196 -14.19 -4.30 5.18
N GLN A 197 -15.16 -5.19 5.26
CA GLN A 197 -15.68 -5.72 6.52
C GLN A 197 -15.84 -7.24 6.43
N LEU A 198 -15.28 -7.95 7.42
CA LEU A 198 -15.45 -9.38 7.60
C LEU A 198 -16.08 -9.60 8.97
N ASP A 199 -17.34 -10.02 9.00
CA ASP A 199 -18.16 -10.07 10.21
C ASP A 199 -18.17 -8.72 10.96
N LYS A 200 -17.51 -8.66 12.12
CA LYS A 200 -17.36 -7.44 12.95
C LYS A 200 -16.01 -6.76 12.78
N ALA A 201 -15.07 -7.40 12.08
CA ALA A 201 -13.74 -6.89 11.85
C ALA A 201 -13.73 -5.94 10.66
N TYR A 202 -12.89 -4.90 10.76
CA TYR A 202 -12.59 -4.04 9.62
C TYR A 202 -11.27 -4.43 8.99
N VAL A 203 -11.23 -4.35 7.67
CA VAL A 203 -10.06 -4.63 6.85
C VAL A 203 -9.75 -3.39 6.03
N VAL A 204 -8.50 -2.96 6.02
CA VAL A 204 -8.00 -1.91 5.14
C VAL A 204 -6.95 -2.54 4.23
N ALA A 205 -6.99 -2.28 2.92
CA ALA A 205 -6.04 -2.85 1.98
C ALA A 205 -5.73 -1.90 0.82
N SER A 206 -4.57 -2.07 0.16
CA SER A 206 -4.26 -1.30 -1.05
C SER A 206 -5.23 -1.58 -2.22
N GLU A 207 -5.78 -2.79 -2.31
CA GLU A 207 -6.67 -3.22 -3.41
C GLU A 207 -7.79 -4.14 -2.92
N THR A 208 -8.89 -4.21 -3.66
CA THR A 208 -10.04 -5.06 -3.33
C THR A 208 -9.75 -6.56 -3.44
N CYS A 209 -8.82 -6.99 -4.30
CA CYS A 209 -8.47 -8.41 -4.42
C CYS A 209 -7.99 -9.04 -3.09
N ALA A 210 -7.44 -8.24 -2.18
CA ALA A 210 -7.11 -8.67 -0.83
C ALA A 210 -8.36 -8.97 0.00
N LEU A 211 -9.41 -8.16 -0.14
CA LEU A 211 -10.71 -8.36 0.51
C LEU A 211 -11.38 -9.62 -0.04
N ASP A 212 -11.36 -9.79 -1.37
CA ASP A 212 -11.99 -10.92 -2.05
C ASP A 212 -11.41 -12.26 -1.58
N LEU A 213 -10.09 -12.34 -1.42
CA LEU A 213 -9.40 -13.56 -0.99
C LEU A 213 -9.85 -14.03 0.41
N ILE A 214 -10.11 -13.11 1.33
CA ILE A 214 -10.55 -13.43 2.70
C ILE A 214 -12.08 -13.39 2.88
N GLY A 215 -12.83 -13.18 1.79
CA GLY A 215 -14.29 -13.06 1.83
C GLY A 215 -14.81 -11.80 2.54
N ALA A 216 -13.99 -10.76 2.68
CA ALA A 216 -14.42 -9.49 3.26
C ALA A 216 -15.27 -8.71 2.25
N LYS A 217 -16.42 -8.20 2.72
CA LYS A 217 -17.29 -7.37 1.89
C LYS A 217 -16.67 -5.99 1.71
N PHE A 218 -16.50 -5.54 0.47
CA PHE A 218 -16.12 -4.16 0.17
C PHE A 218 -17.15 -3.16 0.75
N VAL A 219 -16.65 -2.15 1.47
CA VAL A 219 -17.47 -1.08 2.06
C VAL A 219 -17.36 0.19 1.23
N ARG A 220 -16.14 0.72 1.06
CA ARG A 220 -15.82 1.93 0.29
C ARG A 220 -14.31 2.13 0.18
N GLU A 221 -13.88 3.13 -0.58
CA GLU A 221 -12.52 3.66 -0.51
C GLU A 221 -12.30 4.56 0.70
N VAL A 222 -11.05 4.69 1.15
CA VAL A 222 -10.62 5.84 1.94
C VAL A 222 -10.53 7.04 0.99
N GLU A 223 -11.25 8.11 1.27
CA GLU A 223 -11.29 9.30 0.43
C GLU A 223 -9.95 10.06 0.45
N PRO A 224 -9.62 10.84 -0.59
CA PRO A 224 -8.45 11.71 -0.59
C PRO A 224 -8.47 12.70 0.59
N GLY A 225 -7.39 12.72 1.38
CA GLY A 225 -7.29 13.53 2.60
C GLY A 225 -8.12 12.99 3.77
N GLU A 226 -8.72 11.82 3.66
CA GLU A 226 -9.44 11.21 4.76
C GLU A 226 -8.49 10.50 5.71
N MET A 227 -8.80 10.61 7.00
CA MET A 227 -8.28 9.75 8.04
C MET A 227 -9.45 9.01 8.71
N VAL A 228 -9.31 7.70 8.84
CA VAL A 228 -10.33 6.81 9.39
C VAL A 228 -9.77 6.06 10.58
N ILE A 229 -10.43 6.20 11.73
CA ILE A 229 -10.08 5.51 12.97
C ILE A 229 -11.02 4.34 13.15
N PHE A 230 -10.46 3.17 13.44
CA PHE A 230 -11.18 1.96 13.76
C PHE A 230 -10.84 1.55 15.19
N ASP A 231 -11.86 1.25 15.98
CA ASP A 231 -11.76 0.78 17.36
C ASP A 231 -12.79 -0.33 17.64
N LYS A 232 -12.94 -0.73 18.91
CA LYS A 232 -13.96 -1.70 19.34
C LYS A 232 -15.41 -1.21 19.16
N LYS A 233 -15.63 0.10 19.01
CA LYS A 233 -16.95 0.73 18.84
C LYS A 233 -17.33 0.86 17.36
N GLY A 234 -16.36 0.90 16.46
CA GLY A 234 -16.58 0.88 15.02
C GLY A 234 -15.59 1.74 14.25
N MET A 235 -16.07 2.39 13.20
CA MET A 235 -15.30 3.22 12.29
C MET A 235 -15.73 4.69 12.42
N LYS A 236 -14.78 5.61 12.54
CA LYS A 236 -15.00 7.07 12.52
C LYS A 236 -14.13 7.72 11.44
N SER A 237 -14.73 8.59 10.64
CA SER A 237 -14.07 9.31 9.55
C SER A 237 -13.83 10.77 9.94
N PHE A 238 -12.67 11.28 9.57
CA PHE A 238 -12.27 12.67 9.74
C PHE A 238 -11.61 13.17 8.46
N SER A 239 -11.82 14.44 8.15
CA SER A 239 -11.06 15.15 7.13
C SER A 239 -10.44 16.40 7.74
N HIS A 240 -9.12 16.45 7.75
CA HIS A 240 -8.34 17.55 8.35
C HIS A 240 -7.56 18.37 7.31
N PHE A 241 -7.75 18.04 6.03
CA PHE A 241 -7.07 18.67 4.90
C PHE A 241 -8.06 19.50 4.10
N THR A 242 -7.56 20.57 3.51
CA THR A 242 -8.31 21.33 2.52
C THR A 242 -8.53 20.45 1.30
N GLU A 243 -9.70 20.58 0.67
CA GLU A 243 -10.00 19.85 -0.56
C GLU A 243 -8.97 20.19 -1.65
N GLU A 244 -8.34 19.17 -2.21
CA GLU A 244 -7.36 19.29 -3.28
C GLU A 244 -7.87 18.65 -4.58
N LYS A 245 -7.31 19.09 -5.70
CA LYS A 245 -7.55 18.44 -6.98
C LYS A 245 -6.97 17.02 -6.93
N LYS A 246 -7.86 16.03 -7.00
CA LYS A 246 -7.54 14.59 -7.07
C LYS A 246 -6.54 14.32 -8.21
N ALA A 247 -5.51 13.53 -7.90
CA ALA A 247 -4.45 13.15 -8.83
C ALA A 247 -4.10 11.66 -8.65
N TYR A 248 -5.06 10.80 -8.98
CA TYR A 248 -4.90 9.36 -8.92
C TYR A 248 -3.77 8.86 -9.83
N CYS A 249 -3.03 7.84 -9.38
CA CYS A 249 -1.94 7.25 -10.14
C CYS A 249 -2.49 6.45 -11.34
N ILE A 250 -2.37 6.98 -12.56
CA ILE A 250 -2.82 6.28 -13.79
C ILE A 250 -2.07 4.95 -14.00
N PHE A 251 -0.84 4.83 -13.49
CA PHE A 251 -0.05 3.61 -13.59
C PHE A 251 -0.64 2.43 -12.81
N GLU A 252 -1.51 2.67 -11.83
CA GLU A 252 -2.28 1.60 -11.19
C GLU A 252 -3.18 0.90 -12.22
N TYR A 253 -3.85 1.66 -13.09
CA TYR A 253 -4.63 1.10 -14.19
C TYR A 253 -3.76 0.53 -15.31
N ILE A 254 -2.63 1.14 -15.64
CA ILE A 254 -1.80 0.65 -16.75
C ILE A 254 -1.13 -0.68 -16.40
N TYR A 255 -0.62 -0.83 -15.17
CA TYR A 255 0.30 -1.93 -14.87
C TYR A 255 0.17 -2.49 -13.45
N PHE A 256 0.13 -1.65 -12.42
CA PHE A 256 0.41 -2.12 -11.06
C PHE A 256 -0.73 -2.87 -10.39
N ALA A 257 -1.97 -2.40 -10.54
CA ALA A 257 -3.09 -3.06 -9.89
C ALA A 257 -3.37 -4.41 -10.54
N ARG A 258 -3.89 -5.34 -9.76
CA ARG A 258 -4.34 -6.62 -10.26
C ARG A 258 -5.60 -6.43 -11.12
N PRO A 259 -5.75 -7.13 -12.26
CA PRO A 259 -6.90 -6.93 -13.15
C PRO A 259 -8.27 -7.17 -12.50
N ASP A 260 -8.33 -8.02 -11.48
CA ASP A 260 -9.51 -8.35 -10.69
C ASP A 260 -9.80 -7.35 -9.55
N SER A 261 -9.02 -6.29 -9.41
CA SER A 261 -9.28 -5.23 -8.44
C SER A 261 -10.18 -4.12 -8.98
N SER A 262 -10.89 -3.46 -8.06
CA SER A 262 -11.54 -2.17 -8.28
C SER A 262 -10.77 -1.10 -7.50
N ILE A 263 -10.34 -0.04 -8.19
CA ILE A 263 -9.64 1.11 -7.59
C ILE A 263 -10.21 2.40 -8.17
N TYR A 264 -10.20 3.48 -7.40
CA TYR A 264 -10.74 4.79 -7.79
C TYR A 264 -12.16 4.71 -8.40
N GLY A 265 -13.00 3.83 -7.85
CA GLY A 265 -14.36 3.57 -8.28
C GLY A 265 -14.51 2.86 -9.62
N ARG A 266 -13.46 2.22 -10.17
CA ARG A 266 -13.52 1.50 -11.44
C ARG A 266 -12.74 0.19 -11.41
N ASP A 267 -13.24 -0.78 -12.17
CA ASP A 267 -12.58 -2.07 -12.33
C ASP A 267 -11.37 -1.95 -13.25
N VAL A 268 -10.26 -2.59 -12.88
CA VAL A 268 -8.99 -2.49 -13.61
C VAL A 268 -9.08 -3.18 -14.97
N TYR A 269 -9.65 -4.39 -15.05
CA TYR A 269 -9.71 -5.17 -16.29
C TYR A 269 -10.41 -4.44 -17.45
N PRO A 270 -11.65 -3.91 -17.31
CA PRO A 270 -12.33 -3.19 -18.39
C PRO A 270 -11.55 -1.95 -18.87
N ILE A 271 -10.86 -1.25 -17.97
CA ILE A 271 -10.04 -0.09 -18.33
C ILE A 271 -8.85 -0.52 -19.20
N ARG A 272 -8.11 -1.56 -18.80
CA ARG A 272 -6.98 -2.07 -19.58
C ARG A 272 -7.42 -2.59 -20.95
N LYS A 273 -8.56 -3.27 -21.00
CA LYS A 273 -9.18 -3.68 -22.25
C LYS A 273 -9.53 -2.47 -23.12
N GLY A 274 -10.12 -1.44 -22.53
CA GLY A 274 -10.41 -0.17 -23.20
C GLY A 274 -9.16 0.53 -23.78
N PHE A 275 -8.00 0.45 -23.11
CA PHE A 275 -6.74 0.95 -23.68
C PHE A 275 -6.36 0.23 -24.98
N GLY A 276 -6.55 -1.10 -25.02
CA GLY A 276 -6.36 -1.90 -26.22
C GLY A 276 -7.26 -1.48 -27.38
N MET A 277 -8.54 -1.30 -27.10
CA MET A 277 -9.52 -0.82 -28.09
C MET A 277 -9.13 0.56 -28.61
N GLN A 278 -8.74 1.48 -27.72
CA GLN A 278 -8.30 2.81 -28.13
C GLN A 278 -7.05 2.76 -29.03
N LEU A 279 -6.09 1.88 -28.70
CA LEU A 279 -4.89 1.68 -29.51
C LEU A 279 -5.22 1.17 -30.92
N ALA A 280 -6.18 0.26 -31.07
CA ALA A 280 -6.63 -0.22 -32.39
C ALA A 280 -7.27 0.88 -33.24
N ARG A 281 -8.01 1.82 -32.62
CA ARG A 281 -8.61 2.97 -33.32
C ARG A 281 -7.57 3.98 -33.80
N GLU A 282 -6.58 4.27 -32.97
CA GLU A 282 -5.54 5.25 -33.28
C GLU A 282 -4.48 4.68 -34.24
N HIS A 283 -4.16 3.40 -34.09
CA HIS A 283 -3.10 2.73 -34.82
C HIS A 283 -3.54 1.35 -35.34
N PRO A 284 -4.50 1.31 -36.29
CA PRO A 284 -4.92 0.06 -36.91
C PRO A 284 -3.81 -0.50 -37.81
N VAL A 285 -3.73 -1.83 -37.89
CA VAL A 285 -2.82 -2.54 -38.78
C VAL A 285 -3.51 -3.74 -39.41
N LYS A 286 -3.09 -4.13 -40.62
CA LYS A 286 -3.47 -5.41 -41.19
C LYS A 286 -2.48 -6.48 -40.71
N ALA A 287 -2.94 -7.40 -39.88
CA ALA A 287 -2.16 -8.52 -39.36
C ALA A 287 -3.03 -9.77 -39.29
N ASP A 288 -2.38 -10.94 -39.14
CA ASP A 288 -3.07 -12.23 -39.06
C ASP A 288 -3.54 -12.56 -37.64
N VAL A 289 -2.78 -12.15 -36.62
CA VAL A 289 -3.05 -12.46 -35.21
C VAL A 289 -2.61 -11.31 -34.29
N VAL A 290 -3.27 -11.20 -33.13
CA VAL A 290 -2.88 -10.35 -32.00
C VAL A 290 -2.40 -11.24 -30.86
N ILE A 291 -1.18 -10.99 -30.38
CA ILE A 291 -0.53 -11.80 -29.34
C ILE A 291 -0.19 -10.90 -28.14
N PRO A 292 -0.55 -11.29 -26.89
CA PRO A 292 -0.16 -10.54 -25.71
C PRO A 292 1.27 -10.85 -25.30
N VAL A 293 1.89 -9.93 -24.55
CA VAL A 293 2.99 -10.27 -23.66
C VAL A 293 2.39 -10.67 -22.30
N PRO A 294 2.43 -11.95 -21.91
CA PRO A 294 1.84 -12.39 -20.65
C PRO A 294 2.68 -11.95 -19.44
N ASP A 295 2.08 -11.60 -18.31
CA ASP A 295 0.62 -11.57 -18.06
C ASP A 295 0.02 -10.18 -18.30
N SER A 296 0.84 -9.13 -18.18
CA SER A 296 0.43 -7.72 -18.09
C SER A 296 -0.32 -7.20 -19.31
N GLY A 297 0.11 -7.59 -20.52
CA GLY A 297 -0.46 -7.12 -21.78
C GLY A 297 -1.78 -7.79 -22.18
N THR A 298 -2.20 -8.84 -21.46
CA THR A 298 -3.32 -9.70 -21.88
C THR A 298 -4.64 -8.93 -22.04
N PRO A 299 -5.12 -8.13 -21.06
CA PRO A 299 -6.38 -7.42 -21.23
C PRO A 299 -6.37 -6.42 -22.39
N ALA A 300 -5.26 -5.71 -22.59
CA ALA A 300 -5.11 -4.75 -23.68
C ALA A 300 -5.06 -5.45 -25.04
N ALA A 301 -4.37 -6.58 -25.17
CA ALA A 301 -4.35 -7.37 -26.40
C ALA A 301 -5.75 -7.90 -26.76
N ILE A 302 -6.53 -8.35 -25.77
CA ILE A 302 -7.94 -8.73 -25.97
C ILE A 302 -8.74 -7.54 -26.53
N GLY A 303 -8.61 -6.36 -25.92
CA GLY A 303 -9.30 -5.16 -26.41
C GLY A 303 -8.89 -4.72 -27.80
N TYR A 304 -7.59 -4.80 -28.13
CA TYR A 304 -7.09 -4.48 -29.47
C TYR A 304 -7.64 -5.48 -30.51
N SER A 305 -7.59 -6.78 -30.20
CA SER A 305 -8.10 -7.85 -31.06
C SER A 305 -9.58 -7.67 -31.39
N GLU A 306 -10.41 -7.39 -30.38
CA GLU A 306 -11.85 -7.18 -30.56
C GLU A 306 -12.16 -5.94 -31.41
N GLU A 307 -11.47 -4.82 -31.19
CA GLU A 307 -11.71 -3.60 -31.94
C GLU A 307 -11.15 -3.65 -33.37
N ALA A 308 -10.02 -4.33 -33.58
CA ALA A 308 -9.39 -4.47 -34.89
C ALA A 308 -9.97 -5.63 -35.74
N GLU A 309 -10.84 -6.46 -35.15
CA GLU A 309 -11.37 -7.70 -35.76
C GLU A 309 -10.27 -8.69 -36.22
N ILE A 310 -9.15 -8.73 -35.48
CA ILE A 310 -8.02 -9.65 -35.73
C ILE A 310 -8.03 -10.75 -34.67
N PRO A 311 -7.92 -12.04 -35.03
CA PRO A 311 -7.90 -13.14 -34.05
C PRO A 311 -6.86 -12.96 -32.94
N PHE A 312 -7.28 -13.20 -31.69
CA PHE A 312 -6.39 -13.26 -30.54
C PHE A 312 -5.77 -14.66 -30.41
N GLU A 313 -4.46 -14.73 -30.21
CA GLU A 313 -3.73 -16.00 -30.04
C GLU A 313 -2.71 -15.93 -28.90
N LEU A 314 -2.48 -17.06 -28.24
CA LEU A 314 -1.43 -17.21 -27.22
C LEU A 314 -0.10 -17.60 -27.87
N GLY A 315 0.53 -16.66 -28.56
CA GLY A 315 1.84 -16.86 -29.20
C GLY A 315 3.03 -16.78 -28.24
N LEU A 316 2.84 -16.23 -27.04
CA LEU A 316 3.85 -16.18 -25.98
C LEU A 316 3.30 -16.85 -24.72
N ILE A 317 4.13 -17.66 -24.07
CA ILE A 317 3.80 -18.35 -22.81
C ILE A 317 4.84 -17.98 -21.77
N ARG A 318 4.39 -17.44 -20.63
CA ARG A 318 5.25 -17.18 -19.48
C ARG A 318 5.54 -18.49 -18.75
N ASN A 319 6.79 -18.71 -18.34
CA ASN A 319 7.13 -19.84 -17.47
C ASN A 319 6.60 -19.56 -16.06
N HIS A 320 5.78 -20.46 -15.50
CA HIS A 320 5.20 -20.29 -14.17
C HIS A 320 6.16 -20.61 -13.02
N TYR A 321 7.33 -21.18 -13.31
CA TYR A 321 8.30 -21.63 -12.31
C TYR A 321 9.54 -20.72 -12.21
N VAL A 322 9.54 -19.58 -12.92
CA VAL A 322 10.66 -18.62 -12.98
C VAL A 322 10.14 -17.18 -12.92
#